data_AF-A0A497B8H3-F1
#
_entry.id   AF-A0A497B8H3-F1
#
_cell.length_a   1.000
_cell.length_b   1.000
_cell.length_c   1.000
_cell.angle_alpha   90.00
_cell.angle_beta   90.00
_cell.angle_gamma   90.00
#
_symmetry.space_group_name_H-M   'P 1'
#
loop_
_entity.id
_entity.type
_entity.pdbx_description
1 polymer ?
#
loop_
_entity_poly.entity_id
_entity_poly.type
_entity_poly.pdbx_seq_one_letter_code
_entity_poly.pdbx_strand_id
1 'polypeptide(L)'
;MQEEKLIRRQYHQIYVDLNSRLNTEKLFAAVINALHPIEELKVQSHQIVIYRNNREVEVKVGYGPYVQVSTPDEELTTLIFKDIMKSIEALWGAENA
;
A
#
# COMPACT_ATOMS: atom_id res chain seq x y z
N MET A 1 23.17 -0.72 7.70
CA MET A 1 22.55 -0.95 6.38
C MET A 1 21.30 -0.08 6.33
N GLN A 2 21.27 0.94 5.49
CA GLN A 2 20.01 1.62 5.16
C GLN A 2 19.22 0.68 4.26
N GLU A 3 17.99 0.35 4.65
CA GLU A 3 17.17 -0.58 3.89
C GLU A 3 16.60 0.13 2.67
N GLU A 4 16.98 -0.35 1.49
CA GLU A 4 16.63 0.29 0.22
C GLU A 4 15.18 -0.08 -0.14
N LYS A 5 14.25 0.85 0.06
CA LYS A 5 12.94 0.85 -0.57
C LYS A 5 13.11 1.31 -2.01
N LEU A 6 12.83 0.47 -3.00
CA LEU A 6 12.79 0.91 -4.39
C LEU A 6 11.40 1.44 -4.74
N ILE A 7 11.28 2.77 -4.84
CA ILE A 7 10.03 3.42 -5.25
C ILE A 7 10.08 3.67 -6.76
N ARG A 8 9.14 3.10 -7.51
CA ARG A 8 8.95 3.38 -8.94
C ARG A 8 7.61 4.07 -9.16
N ARG A 9 7.63 5.18 -9.90
CA ARG A 9 6.44 5.89 -10.37
C ARG A 9 6.37 5.77 -11.87
N GLN A 10 5.26 5.26 -12.39
CA GLN A 10 5.03 5.16 -13.82
C GLN A 10 3.55 5.36 -14.07
N TYR A 11 3.20 6.40 -14.83
CA TYR A 11 1.81 6.86 -14.97
C TYR A 11 1.14 7.09 -13.59
N HIS A 12 -0.15 6.84 -13.55
CA HIS A 12 -1.09 6.73 -12.43
C HIS A 12 -0.81 5.59 -11.44
N GLN A 13 0.45 5.14 -11.33
CA GLN A 13 0.83 4.00 -10.49
C GLN A 13 2.09 4.27 -9.67
N ILE A 14 2.07 3.83 -8.40
CA ILE A 14 3.23 3.84 -7.51
C ILE A 14 3.48 2.43 -6.99
N TYR A 15 4.72 1.97 -7.13
CA TYR A 15 5.19 0.66 -6.67
C TYR A 15 6.29 0.82 -5.63
N VAL A 16 6.26 0.00 -4.59
CA VAL A 16 7.33 -0.16 -3.61
C VAL A 16 7.61 -1.63 -3.35
N ASP A 17 8.88 -2.00 -3.44
CA ASP A 17 9.41 -3.26 -2.91
C ASP A 17 9.89 -3.02 -1.47
N LEU A 18 9.40 -3.83 -0.53
CA LEU A 18 9.67 -3.70 0.90
C LEU A 18 10.69 -4.72 1.41
N ASN A 19 11.33 -5.51 0.54
CA ASN A 19 12.42 -6.44 0.86
C ASN A 19 12.17 -7.32 2.10
N SER A 20 11.56 -8.50 1.90
CA SER A 20 11.41 -9.70 2.78
C SER A 20 11.12 -9.57 4.30
N ARG A 21 11.11 -8.39 4.91
CA ARG A 21 10.97 -8.20 6.36
C ARG A 21 9.53 -8.34 6.86
N LEU A 22 8.56 -8.04 6.01
CA LEU A 22 7.15 -8.29 6.30
C LEU A 22 6.68 -9.52 5.53
N ASN A 23 6.03 -10.44 6.23
CA ASN A 23 5.25 -11.44 5.54
C ASN A 23 4.05 -10.75 4.85
N THR A 24 3.53 -11.37 3.78
CA THR A 24 2.45 -10.80 2.97
C THR A 24 1.20 -10.50 3.80
N GLU A 25 0.93 -11.27 4.85
CA GLU A 25 -0.23 -11.09 5.74
C GLU A 25 -0.15 -9.80 6.57
N LYS A 26 1.00 -9.53 7.20
CA LYS A 26 1.21 -8.29 7.97
C LYS A 26 1.18 -7.07 7.07
N LEU A 27 1.78 -7.18 5.88
CA LEU A 27 1.71 -6.12 4.88
C LEU A 27 0.26 -5.86 4.44
N PHE A 28 -0.51 -6.92 4.22
CA PHE A 28 -1.93 -6.81 3.88
C PHE A 28 -2.72 -6.09 4.98
N ALA A 29 -2.50 -6.45 6.25
CA ALA A 29 -3.13 -5.78 7.39
C ALA A 29 -2.73 -4.29 7.49
N ALA A 30 -1.46 -3.95 7.24
CA ALA A 30 -0.96 -2.57 7.18
C ALA A 30 -1.73 -1.74 6.15
N VAL A 31 -1.91 -2.30 4.96
CA VAL A 31 -2.60 -1.66 3.85
C VAL A 31 -4.07 -1.45 4.20
N ILE A 32 -4.77 -2.45 4.72
CA ILE A 32 -6.16 -2.28 5.15
C ILE A 32 -6.29 -1.18 6.21
N ASN A 33 -5.43 -1.18 7.24
CA ASN A 33 -5.44 -0.15 8.28
C ASN A 33 -5.19 1.26 7.73
N ALA A 34 -4.28 1.41 6.78
CA ALA A 34 -3.95 2.70 6.16
C ALA A 34 -5.13 3.32 5.41
N LEU A 35 -6.01 2.46 4.88
CA LEU A 35 -7.09 2.90 4.03
C LEU A 35 -8.30 3.36 4.86
N HIS A 36 -8.45 2.90 6.11
CA HIS A 36 -9.54 3.32 7.00
C HIS A 36 -9.53 4.82 7.36
N PRO A 37 -10.68 5.52 7.32
CA PRO A 37 -11.99 5.07 6.85
C PRO A 37 -12.11 5.10 5.31
N ILE A 38 -12.76 4.08 4.73
CA ILE A 38 -13.04 3.95 3.29
C ILE A 38 -14.55 3.86 3.09
N GLU A 39 -15.04 4.40 1.98
CA GLU A 39 -16.45 4.34 1.59
C GLU A 39 -16.86 2.92 1.18
N GLU A 40 -16.04 2.23 0.38
CA GLU A 40 -16.27 0.85 -0.06
C GLU A 40 -14.95 0.11 -0.25
N LEU A 41 -14.92 -1.16 0.18
CA LEU A 41 -13.74 -2.04 0.18
C LEU A 41 -14.10 -3.40 -0.43
N LYS A 42 -13.35 -3.82 -1.45
CA LYS A 42 -13.44 -5.15 -2.05
C LYS A 42 -12.08 -5.84 -2.03
N VAL A 43 -12.01 -6.99 -1.35
CA VAL A 43 -10.79 -7.80 -1.22
C VAL A 43 -10.87 -9.03 -2.12
N GLN A 44 -9.86 -9.23 -2.96
CA GLN A 44 -9.70 -10.40 -3.82
C GLN A 44 -8.26 -10.92 -3.76
N SER A 45 -8.02 -11.96 -2.94
CA SER A 45 -6.69 -12.56 -2.76
C SER A 45 -5.63 -11.52 -2.35
N HIS A 46 -4.85 -11.03 -3.31
CA HIS A 46 -3.74 -10.10 -3.14
C HIS A 46 -4.03 -8.71 -3.71
N GLN A 47 -5.30 -8.47 -4.08
CA GLN A 47 -5.79 -7.24 -4.64
C GLN A 47 -6.88 -6.66 -3.74
N ILE A 48 -6.79 -5.37 -3.49
CA ILE A 48 -7.73 -4.59 -2.72
C ILE A 48 -8.21 -3.47 -3.66
N VAL A 49 -9.50 -3.43 -3.92
CA VAL A 49 -10.13 -2.33 -4.68
C VAL A 49 -10.90 -1.48 -3.69
N ILE A 50 -10.66 -0.18 -3.71
CA ILE A 50 -11.34 0.78 -2.85
C ILE A 50 -11.97 1.89 -3.67
N TYR A 51 -13.03 2.47 -3.14
CA TYR A 51 -13.59 3.70 -3.64
C TYR A 51 -13.33 4.82 -2.64
N ARG A 52 -12.73 5.91 -3.12
CA ARG A 52 -12.50 7.15 -2.35
C ARG A 52 -12.89 8.33 -3.22
N ASN A 53 -13.86 9.13 -2.76
CA ASN A 53 -14.38 10.27 -3.52
C ASN A 53 -14.97 9.85 -4.88
N ASN A 54 -15.73 8.74 -4.92
CA ASN A 54 -16.27 8.14 -6.14
C ASN A 54 -15.21 7.73 -7.20
N ARG A 55 -13.94 7.59 -6.80
CA ARG A 55 -12.85 7.12 -7.67
C ARG A 55 -12.39 5.74 -7.23
N GLU A 56 -12.30 4.84 -8.19
CA GLU A 56 -11.74 3.50 -7.99
C GLU A 56 -10.22 3.58 -7.84
N VAL A 57 -9.70 2.92 -6.82
CA VAL A 57 -8.26 2.75 -6.60
C VAL A 57 -7.96 1.29 -6.37
N GLU A 58 -7.02 0.78 -7.14
CA GLU A 58 -6.54 -0.58 -7.05
C GLU A 58 -5.23 -0.61 -6.26
N VAL A 59 -5.19 -1.42 -5.21
CA VAL A 59 -4.00 -1.68 -4.41
C VAL A 59 -3.65 -3.16 -4.48
N LYS A 60 -2.44 -3.50 -4.92
CA LYS A 60 -1.93 -4.88 -4.93
C LYS A 60 -0.88 -5.06 -3.86
N VAL A 61 -0.93 -6.21 -3.19
CA VAL A 61 0.04 -6.64 -2.17
C VAL A 61 0.59 -7.99 -2.60
N GLY A 62 1.90 -8.14 -2.81
CA GLY A 62 2.44 -9.41 -3.32
C GLY A 62 3.39 -10.18 -2.41
N TYR A 63 3.83 -11.34 -2.91
CA TYR A 63 4.65 -12.34 -2.20
C TYR A 63 6.14 -11.97 -2.02
N GLY A 64 6.60 -10.86 -2.61
CA GLY A 64 7.95 -10.30 -2.44
C GLY A 64 7.96 -9.04 -1.59
N PRO A 65 7.29 -9.05 -0.43
CA PRO A 65 6.42 -7.96 0.06
C PRO A 65 6.51 -6.67 -0.76
N TYR A 66 5.59 -6.50 -1.71
CA TYR A 66 5.47 -5.24 -2.46
C TYR A 66 4.08 -4.65 -2.27
N VAL A 67 3.98 -3.33 -2.45
CA VAL A 67 2.70 -2.62 -2.61
C VAL A 67 2.70 -1.88 -3.93
N GLN A 68 1.62 -2.02 -4.69
CA GLN A 68 1.33 -1.21 -5.86
C GLN A 68 0.01 -0.49 -5.67
N VAL A 69 -0.04 0.80 -5.94
CA VAL A 69 -1.27 1.61 -5.96
C VAL A 69 -1.49 2.11 -7.38
N SER A 70 -2.72 2.02 -7.90
CA SER A 70 -3.07 2.41 -9.26
C SER A 70 -4.45 3.11 -9.30
N THR A 71 -4.50 4.34 -9.80
CA THR A 71 -5.77 5.04 -10.10
C THR A 71 -5.55 6.20 -11.09
N PRO A 72 -6.48 6.49 -12.03
CA PRO A 72 -6.32 7.56 -13.03
C PRO A 72 -6.08 8.99 -12.51
N ASP A 73 -6.04 9.16 -11.19
CA ASP A 73 -5.73 10.42 -10.51
C ASP A 73 -4.38 10.31 -9.79
N GLU A 74 -3.39 11.07 -10.27
CA GLU A 74 -2.04 11.08 -9.69
C GLU A 74 -2.01 11.60 -8.25
N GLU A 75 -2.84 12.59 -7.90
CA GLU A 75 -2.90 13.15 -6.56
C GLU A 75 -3.44 12.12 -5.57
N LEU A 76 -4.53 11.45 -5.94
CA LEU A 76 -5.13 10.37 -5.14
C LEU A 76 -4.20 9.16 -5.03
N THR A 77 -3.52 8.78 -6.11
CA THR A 77 -2.50 7.72 -6.11
C THR A 77 -1.41 8.04 -5.07
N THR A 78 -0.91 9.29 -5.10
CA THR A 78 0.15 9.74 -4.20
C THR A 78 -0.31 9.80 -2.75
N LEU A 79 -1.54 10.26 -2.50
CA LEU A 79 -2.11 10.36 -1.16
C LEU A 79 -2.25 8.97 -0.52
N ILE A 80 -2.89 8.04 -1.23
CA ILE A 80 -3.12 6.68 -0.75
C ILE A 80 -1.79 5.96 -0.52
N PHE A 81 -0.84 6.11 -1.45
CA PHE A 81 0.48 5.52 -1.28
C PHE A 81 1.17 6.05 -0.02
N LYS A 82 1.09 7.36 0.27
CA LYS A 82 1.67 7.96 1.49
C LYS A 82 1.02 7.40 2.76
N ASP A 83 -0.30 7.26 2.78
CA ASP A 83 -1.03 6.71 3.93
C ASP A 83 -0.61 5.26 4.20
N ILE A 84 -0.49 4.46 3.14
CA ILE A 84 0.01 3.07 3.23
C ILE A 84 1.44 3.02 3.78
N MET A 85 2.35 3.84 3.27
CA MET A 85 3.73 3.86 3.73
C MET A 85 3.85 4.23 5.21
N LYS A 86 3.05 5.18 5.70
CA LYS A 86 3.00 5.54 7.12
C LYS A 86 2.54 4.37 7.99
N SER A 87 1.52 3.63 7.56
CA SER A 87 1.02 2.46 8.29
C SER A 87 2.08 1.35 8.36
N ILE A 88 2.79 1.10 7.25
CA ILE A 88 3.90 0.13 7.19
C ILE A 88 5.05 0.56 8.12
N GLU A 89 5.42 1.83 8.11
CA GLU A 89 6.47 2.35 9.00
C GLU A 89 6.09 2.26 10.48
N ALA A 90 4.82 2.48 10.82
CA ALA A 90 4.33 2.30 12.18
C ALA A 90 4.41 0.83 12.63
N LEU A 91 4.10 -0.12 11.75
CA LEU A 91 4.27 -1.55 12.05
C LEU A 91 5.74 -1.92 12.27
N TRP A 92 6.65 -1.41 11.45
CA TRP A 92 8.09 -1.63 11.66
C TRP A 92 8.59 -1.03 12.96
N GLY A 93 8.13 0.17 13.33
CA GLY A 93 8.47 0.80 14.60
C GLY A 93 7.98 -0.02 15.80
N ALA A 94 6.80 -0.63 15.70
CA ALA A 94 6.25 -1.48 16.76
C ALA A 94 6.98 -2.83 16.91
N GLU A 95 7.56 -3.38 15.84
CA GLU A 95 8.29 -4.66 15.90
C GLU A 95 9.72 -4.53 16.44
N ASN A 96 10.29 -3.32 16.46
CA ASN A 96 11.68 -3.08 16.86
C ASN A 96 11.81 -2.23 18.16
N ALA A 97 10.69 -1.95 18.84
CA ALA A 97 10.63 -1.25 20.13
C ALA A 97 10.63 -2.24 21.30
#